data_AF-A0A1V4TLT2-F1
#
_entry.id   AF-A0A1V4TLT2-F1
#
_cell.length_a   1.000
_cell.length_b   1.000
_cell.length_c   1.000
_cell.angle_alpha   90.00
_cell.angle_beta   90.00
_cell.angle_gamma   90.00
#
_symmetry.space_group_name_H-M   'P 1'
#
loop_
_entity.id
_entity.type
_entity.pdbx_description
1 polymer ?
#
loop_
_entity_poly.entity_id
_entity_poly.type
_entity_poly.pdbx_seq_one_letter_code
_entity_poly.pdbx_strand_id
1 'polypeptide(L)'
;MGLFDGLKKRSLFEKGKRVGNEGDHEGVLNYYNQVLELDPEDVDAIFNKGCAFINLNRQEEALECFEKVFVNKSGYANVWLFKVLF
;
A
#
# COMPACT_ATOMS: atom_id res chain seq x y z
N MET A 1 14.09 17.38 -0.61
CA MET A 1 13.10 16.27 -0.59
C MET A 1 13.81 14.92 -0.70
N GLY A 2 14.89 14.66 0.07
CA GLY A 2 15.98 13.81 -0.46
C GLY A 2 16.68 12.81 0.47
N LEU A 3 16.27 12.59 1.72
CA LEU A 3 16.90 11.53 2.54
C LEU A 3 16.02 11.10 3.73
N PHE A 4 15.40 12.09 4.37
CA PHE A 4 14.55 11.87 5.55
C PHE A 4 13.26 11.12 5.23
N ASP A 5 12.63 11.41 4.09
CA ASP A 5 11.39 10.74 3.66
C ASP A 5 11.63 9.25 3.35
N GLY A 6 12.76 8.92 2.73
CA GLY A 6 13.17 7.52 2.46
C GLY A 6 13.48 6.73 3.73
N LEU A 7 14.13 7.36 4.73
CA LEU A 7 14.36 6.74 6.04
C LEU A 7 13.06 6.55 6.82
N LYS A 8 12.14 7.53 6.74
CA LYS A 8 10.82 7.46 7.38
C LYS A 8 9.97 6.35 6.76
N LYS A 9 9.93 6.27 5.42
CA LYS A 9 9.32 5.17 4.65
C LYS A 9 9.86 3.82 5.10
N ARG A 10 11.19 3.63 5.09
CA ARG A 10 11.82 2.37 5.54
C ARG A 10 11.49 2.04 7.00
N SER A 11 11.46 3.03 7.89
CA SER A 11 11.07 2.84 9.30
C SER A 11 9.61 2.38 9.45
N LEU A 12 8.69 2.95 8.66
CA LEU A 12 7.27 2.57 8.64
C LEU A 12 7.09 1.15 8.10
N PHE A 13 7.84 0.74 7.07
CA PHE A 13 7.84 -0.64 6.57
C PHE A 13 8.29 -1.66 7.62
N GLU A 14 9.40 -1.40 8.30
CA GLU A 14 9.89 -2.32 9.34
C GLU A 14 8.93 -2.41 10.53
N LYS A 15 8.28 -1.29 10.89
CA LYS A 15 7.20 -1.30 11.88
C LYS A 15 6.00 -2.11 11.41
N GLY A 16 5.53 -1.90 10.18
CA GLY A 16 4.42 -2.66 9.59
C GLY A 16 4.69 -4.17 9.57
N LYS A 17 5.89 -4.61 9.19
CA LYS A 17 6.27 -6.03 9.26
C LYS A 17 6.25 -6.59 10.67
N ARG A 18 6.77 -5.85 11.65
CA ARG A 18 6.81 -6.30 13.04
C ARG A 18 5.41 -6.42 13.64
N VAL A 19 4.57 -5.40 13.44
CA VAL A 19 3.19 -5.37 13.95
C VAL A 19 2.33 -6.43 13.27
N GLY A 20 2.55 -6.69 11.97
CA GLY A 20 1.90 -7.80 11.26
C GLY A 20 2.24 -9.17 11.86
N ASN A 21 3.47 -9.36 12.34
CA ASN A 21 3.86 -10.59 13.03
C ASN A 21 3.28 -10.70 14.45
N GLU A 22 2.88 -9.58 15.06
CA GLU A 22 2.18 -9.54 16.35
C GLU A 22 0.67 -9.85 16.19
N GLY A 23 0.19 -10.02 14.96
CA GLY A 23 -1.21 -10.35 14.65
C GLY A 23 -2.15 -9.13 14.56
N ASP A 24 -1.65 -7.93 14.83
CA ASP A 24 -2.41 -6.69 14.68
C ASP A 24 -2.32 -6.19 13.23
N HIS A 25 -3.06 -6.85 12.35
CA HIS A 25 -3.10 -6.50 10.94
C HIS A 25 -3.85 -5.19 10.67
N GLU A 26 -4.71 -4.71 11.58
CA GLU A 26 -5.36 -3.39 11.45
C GLU A 26 -4.35 -2.25 11.72
N GLY A 27 -3.53 -2.36 12.75
CA GLY A 27 -2.48 -1.38 13.06
C GLY A 27 -1.47 -1.22 11.91
N VAL A 28 -1.21 -2.30 11.18
CA VAL A 28 -0.37 -2.31 9.97
C VAL A 28 -0.91 -1.39 8.87
N LEU A 29 -2.23 -1.35 8.67
CA LEU A 29 -2.85 -0.48 7.65
C LEU A 29 -2.54 0.99 7.90
N ASN A 30 -2.52 1.42 9.16
CA ASN A 30 -2.20 2.80 9.53
C ASN A 30 -0.76 3.19 9.16
N TYR A 31 0.19 2.27 9.33
CA TYR A 31 1.58 2.51 8.92
C TYR A 31 1.71 2.63 7.40
N TYR A 32 1.04 1.77 6.63
CA TYR A 32 1.07 1.89 5.17
C TYR A 32 0.34 3.12 4.65
N ASN A 33 -0.76 3.54 5.29
CA ASN A 33 -1.43 4.79 4.94
C ASN A 33 -0.47 5.99 5.10
N GLN A 34 0.29 6.06 6.19
CA GLN A 34 1.30 7.11 6.39
C GLN A 34 2.42 7.07 5.34
N VAL A 35 2.80 5.88 4.85
CA VAL A 35 3.74 5.79 3.72
C VAL A 35 3.12 6.34 2.45
N LEU A 36 1.86 6.00 2.18
CA LEU A 36 1.12 6.47 1.00
C LEU A 36 0.78 7.97 1.07
N GLU A 37 0.74 8.59 2.24
CA GLU A 37 0.66 10.05 2.37
C GLU A 37 1.94 10.74 1.93
N LEU A 38 3.10 10.09 2.11
CA LEU A 38 4.40 10.60 1.69
C LEU A 38 4.69 10.29 0.21
N ASP A 39 4.27 9.11 -0.23
CA ASP A 39 4.46 8.59 -1.58
C ASP A 39 3.22 7.81 -2.01
N PRO A 40 2.21 8.48 -2.60
CA PRO A 40 0.92 7.86 -2.96
C PRO A 40 1.04 6.74 -3.99
N GLU A 41 2.14 6.70 -4.73
CA GLU A 41 2.40 5.75 -5.80
C GLU A 41 3.39 4.65 -5.38
N ASP A 42 3.70 4.57 -4.09
CA ASP A 42 4.60 3.56 -3.52
C ASP A 42 4.04 2.15 -3.68
N VAL A 43 4.49 1.47 -4.72
CA VAL A 43 4.10 0.10 -5.05
C VAL A 43 4.32 -0.86 -3.90
N ASP A 44 5.43 -0.73 -3.15
CA ASP A 44 5.75 -1.64 -2.05
C ASP A 44 4.73 -1.45 -0.89
N ALA A 45 4.29 -0.22 -0.65
CA ALA A 45 3.36 0.11 0.43
C ALA A 45 1.95 -0.33 0.07
N ILE A 46 1.51 -0.10 -1.17
CA ILE A 46 0.21 -0.57 -1.66
C ILE A 46 0.17 -2.10 -1.66
N PHE A 47 1.24 -2.77 -2.12
CA PHE A 47 1.31 -4.24 -2.13
C PHE A 47 1.22 -4.81 -0.72
N ASN A 48 2.02 -4.31 0.21
CA ASN A 48 2.01 -4.81 1.59
C ASN A 48 0.71 -4.46 2.34
N LYS A 49 0.05 -3.34 2.00
CA LYS A 49 -1.31 -3.02 2.46
C LYS A 49 -2.32 -4.05 1.96
N GLY A 50 -2.23 -4.46 0.69
CA GLY A 50 -3.02 -5.55 0.14
C GLY A 50 -2.81 -6.88 0.89
N CYS A 51 -1.57 -7.24 1.21
CA CYS A 51 -1.27 -8.41 2.02
C CYS A 51 -1.87 -8.33 3.44
N ALA A 52 -1.84 -7.15 4.07
CA ALA A 52 -2.47 -6.95 5.38
C ALA A 52 -3.98 -7.13 5.32
N PHE A 53 -4.64 -6.67 4.25
CA PHE A 53 -6.07 -6.91 4.03
C PHE A 53 -6.42 -8.39 3.81
N ILE A 54 -5.56 -9.16 3.13
CA ILE A 54 -5.74 -10.63 3.02
C ILE A 54 -5.76 -11.26 4.42
N ASN A 55 -4.82 -10.87 5.29
CA ASN A 55 -4.75 -11.42 6.64
C ASN A 55 -5.94 -10.98 7.52
N LEU A 56 -6.55 -9.85 7.23
CA LEU A 56 -7.81 -9.39 7.84
C LEU A 56 -9.06 -10.02 7.23
N ASN A 57 -8.91 -10.94 6.28
CA ASN A 57 -10.00 -11.55 5.52
C ASN A 57 -10.82 -10.55 4.67
N ARG A 58 -10.23 -9.38 4.36
CA ARG A 58 -10.82 -8.29 3.56
C ARG A 58 -10.32 -8.39 2.12
N GLN A 59 -10.77 -9.43 1.41
CA GLN A 59 -10.25 -9.76 0.08
C GLN A 59 -10.53 -8.71 -1.00
N GLU A 60 -11.68 -8.04 -0.93
CA GLU A 60 -12.08 -7.00 -1.90
C GLU A 60 -11.10 -5.81 -1.87
N GLU A 61 -10.77 -5.30 -0.68
CA GLU A 61 -9.81 -4.19 -0.53
C GLU A 61 -8.37 -4.60 -0.86
N ALA A 62 -8.02 -5.87 -0.61
CA ALA A 62 -6.74 -6.40 -1.05
C ALA A 62 -6.64 -6.38 -2.59
N LEU A 63 -7.72 -6.79 -3.27
CA LEU A 63 -7.79 -6.79 -4.73
C LEU A 63 -7.63 -5.37 -5.29
N GLU A 64 -8.33 -4.38 -4.73
CA GLU A 64 -8.18 -2.97 -5.13
C GLU A 64 -6.72 -2.47 -5.00
N CYS A 65 -6.02 -2.89 -3.94
CA CYS A 65 -4.61 -2.56 -3.75
C CYS A 65 -3.75 -3.19 -4.85
N PHE A 66 -3.94 -4.47 -5.17
CA PHE A 66 -3.18 -5.14 -6.22
C PHE A 66 -3.50 -4.60 -7.61
N GLU A 67 -4.75 -4.24 -7.88
CA GLU A 67 -5.14 -3.58 -9.12
C GLU A 67 -4.40 -2.24 -9.28
N LYS A 68 -4.34 -1.41 -8.23
CA LYS A 68 -3.54 -0.16 -8.26
C LYS A 68 -2.07 -0.41 -8.55
N VAL A 69 -1.47 -1.42 -7.93
CA VAL A 69 -0.07 -1.81 -8.18
C VAL A 69 0.13 -2.25 -9.63
N PHE A 70 -0.76 -3.10 -10.13
CA PHE A 70 -0.69 -3.62 -11.50
C PHE A 70 -0.82 -2.50 -12.53
N VAL A 71 -1.79 -1.60 -12.33
CA VAL A 71 -2.03 -0.44 -13.18
C VAL A 71 -0.81 0.49 -13.23
N ASN A 72 -0.16 0.73 -12.09
CA ASN A 72 1.04 1.56 -12.00
C ASN A 72 2.25 0.90 -12.69
N LYS A 73 2.56 -0.37 -12.34
CA LYS A 73 3.69 -1.13 -12.91
C LYS A 73 3.54 -1.36 -14.41
N SER A 74 2.32 -1.56 -14.89
CA SER A 74 2.05 -1.98 -16.27
C SER A 74 1.77 -0.79 -17.22
N GLY A 75 1.80 0.46 -16.72
CA GLY A 75 1.62 1.67 -17.54
C GLY A 75 0.19 1.88 -18.06
N TYR A 76 -0.76 1.04 -17.64
CA TYR A 76 -2.18 1.14 -17.97
C TYR A 76 -2.95 2.12 -17.08
N ALA A 77 -2.25 2.99 -16.33
CA ALA A 77 -2.82 4.06 -15.49
C ALA A 77 -3.85 4.93 -16.21
N ASN A 78 -3.68 5.09 -17.53
CA ASN A 78 -4.63 5.75 -18.40
C ASN A 78 -5.97 5.00 -18.54
N VAL A 79 -6.01 3.67 -18.59
CA VAL A 79 -7.24 2.92 -18.94
C VAL A 79 -8.24 2.82 -17.77
N TRP A 80 -7.75 2.70 -16.53
CA TRP A 80 -8.64 2.63 -15.36
C TRP A 80 -9.23 3.98 -14.95
N LEU A 81 -8.49 5.09 -15.15
CA LEU A 81 -9.02 6.44 -14.93
C LEU A 81 -10.24 6.72 -15.81
N PHE A 82 -10.25 6.23 -17.05
CA PHE A 82 -11.38 6.35 -17.98
C PHE A 82 -12.61 5.54 -17.55
N LYS A 83 -12.45 4.43 -16.82
CA LYS A 83 -13.57 3.58 -16.37
C LYS A 83 -14.22 4.05 -15.06
N VAL A 84 -13.51 4.85 -14.26
CA VAL A 84 -14.04 5.48 -13.05
C VAL A 84 -14.74 6.81 -13.35
N LEU A 85 -14.42 7.46 -14.48
CA LEU A 85 -14.96 8.76 -14.87
C LEU A 85 -16.07 8.73 -15.94
N PHE A 86 -16.43 7.56 -16.48
CA PHE A 86 -17.50 7.36 -17.47
C PHE A 86 -18.24 6.06 -17.22
#